data_AF-A0AAX3EQL5-F1
#
_entry.id   AF-A0AAX3EQL5-F1
#
_cell.length_a   1.000
_cell.length_b   1.000
_cell.length_c   1.000
_cell.angle_alpha   90.00
_cell.angle_beta   90.00
_cell.angle_gamma   90.00
#
_symmetry.space_group_name_H-M   'P 1'
#
loop_
_entity.id
_entity.type
_entity.pdbx_description
1 polymer ?
#
loop_
_entity_poly.entity_id
_entity_poly.type
_entity_poly.pdbx_seq_one_letter_code
_entity_poly.pdbx_strand_id
1 'polypeptide(L)' 'MYNPYLAEATALLTEAAQELPEDATAAAAIKANMAQAYAILSLAQEIATSNAAKLAASNNP' A
#
# COMPACT_ATOMS: atom_id res chain seq x y z
N MET A 1 -7.26 -3.31 13.13
CA MET A 1 -8.18 -2.99 12.02
C MET A 1 -7.61 -3.64 10.76
N TYR A 2 -8.25 -4.69 10.23
CA TYR A 2 -7.86 -5.28 8.96
C TYR A 2 -8.43 -4.39 7.85
N ASN A 3 -7.58 -3.90 6.93
CA ASN A 3 -8.03 -3.02 5.85
C ASN A 3 -8.12 -3.86 4.56
N PRO A 4 -9.32 -4.40 4.21
CA PRO A 4 -9.47 -5.34 3.10
C PRO A 4 -9.07 -4.74 1.74
N TYR A 5 -9.27 -3.43 1.55
CA TYR A 5 -8.85 -2.70 0.35
C TYR A 5 -7.33 -2.71 0.13
N LEU A 6 -6.56 -2.83 1.21
CA LEU A 6 -5.11 -2.85 1.19
C LEU A 6 -4.56 -4.20 0.69
N ALA A 7 -5.23 -5.29 1.10
CA ALA A 7 -4.92 -6.63 0.60
C ALA A 7 -5.28 -6.77 -0.88
N GLU A 8 -6.43 -6.23 -1.29
CA GLU A 8 -6.89 -6.26 -2.68
C GLU A 8 -5.98 -5.42 -3.60
N ALA A 9 -5.59 -4.22 -3.16
CA ALA A 9 -4.64 -3.38 -3.90
C ALA A 9 -3.25 -4.03 -4.02
N THR A 10 -2.79 -4.72 -2.97
CA THR A 10 -1.52 -5.45 -3.00
C THR A 10 -1.59 -6.63 -3.97
N ALA A 11 -2.69 -7.38 -4.00
CA ALA A 11 -2.88 -8.49 -4.92
C ALA A 11 -2.89 -8.03 -6.40
N LEU A 12 -3.61 -6.95 -6.70
CA LEU A 12 -3.64 -6.34 -8.04
C LEU A 12 -2.25 -5.85 -8.49
N LEU A 13 -1.49 -5.25 -7.58
CA LEU A 13 -0.12 -4.84 -7.83
C LEU A 13 0.78 -6.06 -8.11
N THR A 14 0.66 -7.13 -7.33
CA THR A 14 1.43 -8.37 -7.55
C THR A 14 1.12 -9.03 -8.88
N GLU A 15 -0.14 -9.11 -9.30
CA GLU A 15 -0.51 -9.62 -10.63
C GLU A 15 0.07 -8.74 -11.74
N ALA A 16 -0.06 -7.42 -11.64
CA ALA A 16 0.50 -6.48 -12.63
C ALA A 16 2.04 -6.56 -12.74
N ALA A 17 2.73 -6.97 -11.67
CA ALA A 17 4.17 -7.20 -11.70
C ALA A 17 4.58 -8.48 -12.43
N GLN A 18 3.70 -9.47 -12.54
CA GLN A 18 3.99 -10.72 -13.25
C GLN A 18 3.92 -10.55 -14.77
N GLU A 19 3.09 -9.61 -15.26
CA GLU A 19 3.02 -9.22 -16.68
C GLU A 19 3.98 -8.07 -17.03
N LEU A 20 5.19 -8.05 -16.47
CA LEU A 20 6.16 -7.02 -16.81
C LEU A 20 6.56 -7.13 -18.30
N PRO A 21 6.43 -6.04 -19.08
CA PRO A 21 6.78 -6.04 -20.51
C PRO A 21 8.29 -6.27 -20.73
N GLU A 22 8.65 -6.87 -21.87
CA GLU A 22 10.06 -7.09 -22.25
C GLU A 22 10.86 -5.79 -22.42
N ASP A 23 10.17 -4.65 -22.62
CA ASP A 23 10.80 -3.34 -22.64
C ASP A 23 11.26 -2.94 -21.23
N ALA A 24 12.58 -2.91 -21.03
CA ALA A 24 13.24 -2.57 -19.77
C ALA A 24 12.85 -1.18 -19.24
N THR A 25 12.52 -0.22 -20.11
CA THR A 25 12.13 1.14 -19.73
C THR A 25 10.70 1.16 -19.18
N ALA A 26 9.79 0.46 -19.85
CA ALA A 26 8.42 0.27 -19.37
C ALA A 26 8.40 -0.52 -18.06
N ALA A 27 9.23 -1.56 -17.96
CA ALA A 27 9.39 -2.34 -16.73
C ALA A 27 9.92 -1.50 -15.56
N ALA A 28 10.90 -0.62 -15.81
CA ALA A 28 11.42 0.30 -14.79
C ALA A 28 10.37 1.31 -14.33
N ALA A 29 9.59 1.87 -15.26
CA ALA A 29 8.51 2.80 -14.94
C ALA A 29 7.40 2.13 -14.10
N ILE A 30 7.02 0.89 -14.45
CA ILE A 30 6.06 0.10 -13.67
C ILE A 30 6.60 -0.16 -12.27
N LYS A 31 7.85 -0.63 -12.13
CA LYS A 31 8.48 -0.86 -10.82
C LYS A 31 8.54 0.42 -9.97
N ALA A 32 8.86 1.56 -10.57
CA ALA A 32 8.88 2.84 -9.88
C ALA A 32 7.48 3.23 -9.37
N ASN A 33 6.44 3.10 -10.21
CA ASN A 33 5.06 3.36 -9.84
C ASN A 33 4.57 2.41 -8.74
N MET A 34 4.93 1.12 -8.82
CA MET A 34 4.62 0.15 -7.78
C MET A 34 5.29 0.50 -6.45
N ALA A 35 6.58 0.86 -6.46
CA ALA A 35 7.28 1.27 -5.26
C ALA A 35 6.64 2.51 -4.61
N GLN A 36 6.20 3.47 -5.43
CA GLN A 36 5.47 4.64 -4.95
C GLN A 36 4.11 4.27 -4.34
N ALA A 37 3.35 3.38 -5.00
CA ALA A 37 2.07 2.91 -4.50
C ALA A 37 2.21 2.20 -3.15
N TYR A 38 3.22 1.34 -2.99
CA TYR A 38 3.52 0.68 -1.72
C TYR A 38 3.91 1.66 -0.61
N ALA A 39 4.70 2.69 -0.93
CA ALA A 39 5.06 3.72 0.05
C ALA A 39 3.83 4.49 0.56
N ILE A 40 2.90 4.83 -0.35
CA ILE A 40 1.64 5.49 0.01
C ILE A 40 0.76 4.59 0.87
N LEU A 41 0.64 3.31 0.49
CA LEU A 41 -0.12 2.31 1.25
C LEU A 41 0.41 2.13 2.67
N SER A 42 1.74 2.02 2.82
CA SER A 42 2.40 1.91 4.13
C SER A 42 2.12 3.14 5.00
N LEU A 43 2.24 4.34 4.42
CA LEU A 43 1.96 5.58 5.15
C LEU A 43 0.50 5.68 5.59
N ALA A 44 -0.44 5.30 4.72
CA ALA A 44 -1.86 5.27 5.06
C ALA A 44 -2.17 4.30 6.21
N GLN A 45 -1.47 3.16 6.25
CA GLN A 45 -1.56 2.17 7.33
C GLN A 45 -1.01 2.72 8.66
N GLU A 46 0.11 3.43 8.61
CA GLU A 46 0.69 4.10 9.78
C GLU A 46 -0.25 5.16 10.35
N ILE A 47 -0.83 6.00 9.48
CA ILE A 47 -1.80 7.03 9.88
C ILE A 47 -3.04 6.40 10.49
N ALA A 48 -3.61 5.37 9.86
CA ALA A 48 -4.78 4.67 10.38
C ALA A 48 -4.50 4.05 11.76
N THR A 49 -3.33 3.44 11.94
CA THR A 49 -2.90 2.84 13.21
C THR A 49 -2.68 3.90 14.29
N SER A 50 -2.00 5.01 13.95
CA SER A 50 -1.75 6.13 14.86
C SER A 50 -3.05 6.81 15.30
N ASN A 51 -4.00 7.00 14.38
CA ASN A 51 -5.31 7.56 14.70
C ASN A 51 -6.13 6.63 15.60
N ALA A 52 -6.12 5.31 15.33
CA ALA A 52 -6.77 4.33 16.20
C ALA A 52 -6.17 4.33 17.62
N ALA A 53 -4.84 4.45 17.75
CA ALA A 53 -4.17 4.55 19.05
C ALA A 53 -4.55 5.84 19.81
N LYS A 54 -4.62 6.98 19.12
CA LYS A 54 -5.08 8.25 19.72
C LYS A 54 -6.53 8.16 20.20
N LEU A 55 -7.42 7.57 19.39
CA LEU A 55 -8.83 7.35 19.74
C LEU A 55 -8.99 6.41 20.94
N ALA A 56 -8.19 5.34 21.00
CA ALA A 56 -8.18 4.43 22.14
C ALA A 56 -7.67 5.12 23.42
N ALA A 57 -6.66 5.96 23.32
CA ALA A 57 -6.14 6.73 24.45
C ALA A 57 -7.13 7.81 24.95
N SER A 58 -7.91 8.42 24.06
CA SER A 58 -8.94 9.40 24.45
C SER A 58 -10.22 8.78 25.02
N ASN A 59 -10.46 7.48 24.79
CA ASN A 59 -11.65 6.77 25.27
C ASN A 59 -11.42 5.98 26.58
N ASN A 60 -10.22 6.04 27.16
CA ASN A 60 -9.93 5.48 28.48
C ASN A 60 -9.83 6.65 29.50
N PRO A 61 -10.86 6.90 30.33
CA PRO A 61 -10.80 7.88 31.40
C PRO A 61 -9.89 7.45 32.56
#